data_AF-A0A7L0WQD1-F1
#
_entry.id   AF-A0A7L0WQD1-F1
#
_cell.length_a   1.000
_cell.length_b   1.000
_cell.length_c   1.000
_cell.angle_alpha   90.00
_cell.angle_beta   90.00
_cell.angle_gamma   90.00
#
_symmetry.space_group_name_H-M   'P 1'
#
loop_
_entity.id
_entity.type
_entity.pdbx_description
1 polymer ?
#
loop_
_entity_poly.entity_id
_entity_poly.type
_entity_poly.pdbx_seq_one_letter_code
_entity_poly.pdbx_strand_id
1 'polypeptide(L)'
;HCDFEFDLCEWKQDENDDFNWNLRTSSTTKLGTGPAVDHTLQELSGYYIFIKSSFLHLQGQKARIYSPVLSRRNKNCKVCGGMILAGMQNLISRLHQDNILFYYHMYGAHTGSLIVYQRTMSENEKILVNLTGKQGNFWQRKALNLVGDGDEDFQVIFEGVVGKGPKDSIALDDITLSREC
;
A
#
# COMPACT_ATOMS: atom_id res chain seq x y z
N HIS A 1 4.67 3.74 -9.56
CA HIS A 1 5.55 2.89 -8.72
C HIS A 1 6.20 3.80 -7.70
N CYS A 2 6.35 3.36 -6.46
CA CYS A 2 6.96 4.11 -5.37
C CYS A 2 7.74 3.15 -4.47
N ASP A 3 9.04 3.35 -4.43
CA ASP A 3 10.06 2.58 -3.70
C ASP A 3 10.58 3.32 -2.45
N PHE A 4 10.10 4.55 -2.21
CA PHE A 4 10.42 5.38 -1.04
C PHE A 4 11.87 5.82 -0.88
N GLU A 5 12.73 5.62 -1.87
CA GLU A 5 14.17 5.91 -1.77
C GLU A 5 14.51 7.41 -1.64
N PHE A 6 13.57 8.29 -2.01
CA PHE A 6 13.74 9.73 -1.94
C PHE A 6 12.67 10.41 -1.07
N ASP A 7 11.40 10.06 -1.26
CA ASP A 7 10.24 10.64 -0.58
C ASP A 7 9.03 9.69 -0.63
N LEU A 8 7.82 10.22 -0.35
CA LEU A 8 6.57 9.46 -0.45
C LEU A 8 6.04 9.35 -1.89
N CYS A 9 6.83 9.76 -2.89
CA CYS A 9 6.42 9.91 -4.28
C CYS A 9 5.18 10.81 -4.38
N GLU A 10 4.10 10.32 -4.97
CA GLU A 10 2.81 11.02 -5.03
C GLU A 10 1.82 10.58 -3.94
N TRP A 11 2.23 9.70 -3.03
CA TRP A 11 1.41 9.27 -1.90
C TRP A 11 1.34 10.37 -0.84
N LYS A 12 0.19 10.48 -0.18
CA LYS A 12 -0.07 11.52 0.83
C LYS A 12 -0.54 10.90 2.14
N GLN A 13 -0.06 11.44 3.25
CA GLN A 13 -0.56 11.10 4.58
C GLN A 13 -1.97 11.67 4.75
N ASP A 14 -2.83 10.96 5.46
CA ASP A 14 -4.11 11.50 5.91
C ASP A 14 -3.86 12.43 7.11
N GLU A 15 -4.50 13.59 7.13
CA GLU A 15 -4.38 14.54 8.25
C GLU A 15 -5.46 14.32 9.32
N ASN A 16 -6.42 13.43 9.05
CA ASN A 16 -7.56 13.14 9.93
C ASN A 16 -7.44 11.81 10.68
N ASP A 17 -6.28 11.16 10.61
CA ASP A 17 -5.97 9.94 11.36
C ASP A 17 -5.31 10.25 12.72
N ASP A 18 -4.83 9.22 13.42
CA ASP A 18 -4.23 9.41 14.76
C ASP A 18 -2.74 9.79 14.69
N PHE A 19 -2.02 9.35 13.65
CA PHE A 19 -0.59 9.59 13.42
C PHE A 19 -0.16 9.15 12.01
N ASN A 20 1.03 9.56 11.59
CA ASN A 20 1.52 9.30 10.22
C ASN A 20 2.38 8.04 10.08
N TRP A 21 2.41 7.49 8.86
CA TRP A 21 3.49 6.60 8.43
C TRP A 21 4.82 7.36 8.43
N ASN A 22 5.88 6.74 8.92
CA ASN A 22 7.19 7.36 8.99
C ASN A 22 8.09 6.81 7.89
N LEU A 23 8.86 7.67 7.22
CA LEU A 23 9.92 7.26 6.30
C LEU A 23 11.20 6.97 7.09
N ARG A 24 11.89 5.86 6.82
CA ARG A 24 13.13 5.50 7.53
C ARG A 24 14.11 4.73 6.66
N THR A 25 15.38 4.76 7.06
CA THR A 25 16.41 3.84 6.56
C THR A 25 16.47 2.55 7.36
N SER A 26 16.97 1.51 6.71
CA SER A 26 17.27 0.22 7.33
C SER A 26 18.39 0.27 8.38
N SER A 27 19.36 1.17 8.26
CA SER A 27 20.48 1.32 9.21
C SER A 27 20.06 1.65 10.66
N THR A 28 18.85 2.16 10.86
CA THR A 28 18.28 2.51 12.18
C THR A 28 17.66 1.31 12.91
N THR A 29 17.59 0.13 12.30
CA THR A 29 16.85 -1.05 12.79
C THR A 29 17.52 -1.85 13.89
N LYS A 30 18.71 -1.45 14.38
CA LYS A 30 19.60 -2.27 15.24
C LYS A 30 18.97 -2.93 16.48
N LEU A 31 17.77 -2.53 16.93
CA LEU A 31 17.10 -3.09 18.12
C LEU A 31 15.55 -3.23 17.99
N GLY A 32 15.02 -3.59 16.81
CA GLY A 32 13.57 -3.62 16.54
C GLY A 32 13.01 -4.91 15.91
N THR A 33 11.68 -4.97 15.73
CA THR A 33 10.97 -6.05 15.01
C THR A 33 10.76 -5.74 13.53
N GLY A 34 11.28 -4.62 13.03
CA GLY A 34 11.19 -4.24 11.61
C GLY A 34 12.11 -5.07 10.71
N PRO A 35 12.01 -4.90 9.38
CA PRO A 35 12.85 -5.60 8.43
C PRO A 35 14.32 -5.19 8.59
N ALA A 36 15.24 -6.12 8.27
CA ALA A 36 16.68 -5.92 8.43
C ALA A 36 17.27 -4.97 7.38
N VAL A 37 16.74 -5.04 6.15
CA VAL A 37 17.06 -4.19 5.00
C VAL A 37 15.77 -3.81 4.28
N ASP A 38 15.80 -2.76 3.46
CA ASP A 38 14.69 -2.37 2.62
C ASP A 38 14.44 -3.44 1.55
N HIS A 39 13.30 -3.40 0.89
CA HIS A 39 13.01 -4.41 -0.11
C HIS A 39 13.70 -4.12 -1.45
N THR A 40 13.78 -2.85 -1.85
CA THR A 40 14.22 -2.35 -3.14
C THR A 40 15.70 -2.62 -3.44
N LEU A 41 16.58 -2.05 -2.61
CA LEU A 41 18.04 -2.13 -2.70
C LEU A 41 18.60 -3.32 -1.93
N GLN A 42 17.87 -3.82 -0.92
CA GLN A 42 18.34 -4.86 0.00
C GLN A 42 19.63 -4.46 0.74
N GLU A 43 19.76 -3.16 1.03
CA GLU A 43 20.92 -2.59 1.71
C GLU A 43 20.52 -1.84 2.99
N LEU A 44 21.51 -1.43 3.79
CA LEU A 44 21.22 -0.64 5.00
C LEU A 44 20.86 0.82 4.69
N SER A 45 21.15 1.29 3.48
CA SER A 45 20.89 2.64 2.99
C SER A 45 19.50 2.83 2.41
N GLY A 46 18.82 1.77 1.98
CA GLY A 46 17.51 1.91 1.37
C GLY A 46 16.40 2.22 2.38
N TYR A 47 15.28 2.67 1.82
CA TYR A 47 14.20 3.29 2.57
C TYR A 47 12.91 2.51 2.44
N TYR A 48 12.08 2.62 3.46
CA TYR A 48 10.71 2.12 3.45
C TYR A 48 9.88 2.95 4.42
N ILE A 49 8.56 2.88 4.27
CA ILE A 49 7.66 3.49 5.25
C ILE A 49 7.24 2.47 6.30
N PHE A 50 7.04 2.93 7.52
CA PHE A 50 6.64 2.07 8.62
C PHE A 50 5.80 2.79 9.66
N ILE A 51 5.02 2.01 10.40
CA ILE A 51 4.48 2.42 11.69
C ILE A 51 5.28 1.72 12.78
N LYS A 52 5.61 2.47 13.84
CA LYS A 52 6.23 1.90 15.04
C LYS A 52 5.20 1.88 16.15
N SER A 53 4.87 0.71 16.66
CA SER A 53 4.23 0.63 17.97
C SER A 53 5.23 1.11 19.02
N SER A 54 4.93 2.25 19.65
CA SER A 54 5.72 2.85 20.72
C SER A 54 4.88 2.88 21.98
N PHE A 55 5.51 3.08 23.14
CA PHE A 55 4.78 3.25 24.40
C PHE A 55 3.84 4.47 24.40
N LEU A 56 4.00 5.38 23.43
CA LEU A 56 3.15 6.55 23.25
C LEU A 56 1.92 6.26 22.38
N HIS A 57 1.93 5.18 21.60
CA HIS A 57 0.79 4.82 20.76
C HIS A 57 -0.17 3.92 21.51
N LEU A 58 -1.44 4.32 21.52
CA LEU A 58 -2.51 3.52 22.11
C LEU A 58 -2.94 2.43 21.12
N GLN A 59 -3.29 1.27 21.66
CA GLN A 59 -3.84 0.19 20.85
C GLN A 59 -5.04 0.70 20.03
N GLY A 60 -5.05 0.40 18.73
CA GLY A 60 -6.13 0.77 17.83
C GLY A 60 -5.96 2.13 17.14
N GLN A 61 -4.93 2.89 17.47
CA GLN A 61 -4.58 4.09 16.71
C GLN A 61 -4.22 3.73 15.26
N LYS A 62 -4.52 4.66 14.34
CA LYS A 62 -4.45 4.47 12.90
C LYS A 62 -3.52 5.47 12.24
N ALA A 63 -2.80 4.98 11.24
CA ALA A 63 -2.08 5.78 10.26
C ALA A 63 -2.54 5.41 8.86
N ARG A 64 -2.86 6.40 8.03
CA ARG A 64 -3.38 6.25 6.67
C ARG A 64 -2.48 7.01 5.71
N ILE A 65 -2.11 6.33 4.63
CA ILE A 65 -1.50 6.95 3.46
C ILE A 65 -2.34 6.58 2.23
N TYR A 66 -2.58 7.54 1.34
CA TYR A 66 -3.45 7.35 0.19
C TYR A 66 -2.77 7.73 -1.12
N SER A 67 -3.16 7.04 -2.19
CA SER A 67 -2.64 7.25 -3.54
C SER A 67 -3.17 8.54 -4.17
N PRO A 68 -2.55 9.02 -5.26
CA PRO A 68 -3.23 9.92 -6.20
C PRO A 68 -4.57 9.34 -6.67
N VAL A 69 -5.42 10.23 -7.18
CA VAL A 69 -6.70 9.82 -7.78
C VAL A 69 -6.45 9.03 -9.06
N LEU A 70 -6.93 7.79 -9.08
CA LEU A 70 -6.87 6.89 -10.22
C LEU A 70 -8.13 7.10 -11.07
N SER A 71 -7.96 7.71 -12.24
CA SER A 71 -9.11 7.98 -13.09
C SER A 71 -9.53 6.76 -13.91
N ARG A 72 -10.79 6.33 -13.75
CA ARG A 72 -11.39 5.26 -14.57
C ARG A 72 -11.71 5.72 -15.99
N ARG A 73 -11.96 7.02 -16.16
CA ARG A 73 -12.29 7.65 -17.45
C ARG A 73 -11.08 7.79 -18.37
N ASN A 74 -9.86 7.78 -17.83
CA ASN A 74 -8.65 7.88 -18.64
C ASN A 74 -8.33 6.52 -19.29
N LYS A 75 -8.82 6.34 -20.53
CA LYS A 75 -8.65 5.16 -21.39
C LYS A 75 -7.26 5.03 -22.03
N ASN A 76 -6.31 5.91 -21.71
CA ASN A 76 -4.94 5.83 -22.20
C ASN A 76 -4.20 4.68 -21.52
N CYS A 77 -4.55 3.46 -21.91
CA CYS A 77 -3.86 2.26 -21.53
C CYS A 77 -2.73 1.98 -22.52
N LYS A 78 -1.52 1.71 -22.02
CA LYS A 78 -0.50 1.06 -22.84
C LYS A 78 -0.90 -0.40 -22.99
N VAL A 79 -1.50 -0.75 -24.11
CA VAL A 79 -1.81 -2.15 -24.46
C VAL A 79 -0.50 -2.96 -24.44
N CYS A 80 -0.44 -3.97 -23.59
CA CYS A 80 0.63 -4.97 -23.63
C CYS A 80 0.28 -6.02 -24.69
N GLY A 81 0.81 -5.87 -25.90
CA GLY A 81 1.15 -6.99 -26.79
C GLY A 81 0.03 -7.85 -27.41
N GLY A 82 -1.25 -7.48 -27.33
CA GLY A 82 -2.35 -8.22 -27.97
C GLY A 82 -3.02 -7.45 -29.11
N MET A 83 -2.89 -7.94 -30.35
CA MET A 83 -3.67 -7.46 -31.50
C MET A 83 -5.16 -7.68 -31.23
N ILE A 84 -5.96 -6.61 -31.16
CA ILE A 84 -7.41 -6.71 -31.25
C ILE A 84 -7.87 -6.05 -32.55
N LEU A 85 -8.73 -6.76 -33.28
CA LEU A 85 -9.41 -6.29 -34.48
C LEU A 85 -10.21 -5.03 -34.16
N ALA A 86 -9.95 -3.95 -34.89
CA ALA A 86 -10.71 -2.71 -34.81
C ALA A 86 -12.21 -3.02 -35.02
N GLY A 87 -13.00 -2.95 -33.94
CA GLY A 87 -14.41 -3.36 -33.95
C GLY A 87 -14.95 -3.84 -32.59
N MET A 88 -14.09 -4.29 -31.67
CA MET A 88 -14.50 -4.73 -30.32
C MET A 88 -14.21 -3.71 -29.21
N GLN A 89 -13.79 -2.48 -29.54
CA GLN A 89 -13.35 -1.44 -28.59
C GLN A 89 -14.34 -1.16 -27.44
N ASN A 90 -15.65 -1.22 -27.72
CA ASN A 90 -16.72 -0.94 -26.76
C ASN A 90 -17.01 -2.10 -25.79
N LEU A 91 -16.59 -3.33 -26.11
CA LEU A 91 -16.75 -4.50 -25.25
C LEU A 91 -15.55 -4.69 -24.29
N ILE A 92 -14.36 -4.24 -24.71
CA ILE A 92 -13.09 -4.44 -23.99
C ILE A 92 -12.77 -3.28 -23.05
N SER A 93 -13.37 -2.10 -23.24
CA SER A 93 -13.25 -1.00 -22.28
C SER A 93 -13.80 -1.33 -20.88
N ARG A 94 -14.54 -2.44 -20.73
CA ARG A 94 -15.03 -2.98 -19.44
C ARG A 94 -14.09 -4.00 -18.80
N LEU A 95 -12.98 -4.35 -19.45
CA LEU A 95 -12.00 -5.33 -18.99
C LEU A 95 -10.70 -4.68 -18.47
N HIS A 96 -10.72 -3.38 -18.14
CA HIS A 96 -9.59 -2.75 -17.45
C HIS A 96 -9.45 -3.36 -16.05
N GLN A 97 -8.39 -4.15 -15.85
CA GLN A 97 -8.03 -4.70 -14.56
C GLN A 97 -6.93 -3.85 -13.97
N ASP A 98 -7.35 -2.87 -13.18
CA ASP A 98 -6.43 -2.09 -12.36
C ASP A 98 -5.93 -3.01 -11.23
N ASN A 99 -4.62 -3.02 -10.99
CA ASN A 99 -4.00 -3.86 -9.97
C ASN A 99 -3.10 -3.02 -9.08
N ILE A 100 -3.06 -3.37 -7.80
CA ILE A 100 -2.04 -2.88 -6.88
C ILE A 100 -1.18 -4.04 -6.40
N LEU A 101 0.12 -3.81 -6.42
CA LEU A 101 1.13 -4.70 -5.89
C LEU A 101 1.98 -3.95 -4.88
N PHE A 102 2.32 -4.58 -3.77
CA PHE A 102 3.16 -3.98 -2.74
C PHE A 102 3.88 -5.05 -1.94
N TYR A 103 4.95 -4.64 -1.28
CA TYR A 103 5.66 -5.46 -0.32
C TYR A 103 5.38 -4.96 1.08
N TYR A 104 5.24 -5.90 2.01
CA TYR A 104 4.97 -5.60 3.41
C TYR A 104 5.78 -6.50 4.33
N HIS A 105 6.10 -6.00 5.51
CA HIS A 105 6.72 -6.77 6.59
C HIS A 105 5.92 -6.57 7.87
N MET A 106 5.52 -7.67 8.50
CA MET A 106 4.70 -7.69 9.70
C MET A 106 5.20 -8.79 10.65
N TYR A 107 5.98 -8.38 11.64
CA TYR A 107 6.58 -9.26 12.64
C TYR A 107 6.46 -8.70 14.05
N GLY A 108 6.32 -9.59 15.03
CA GLY A 108 6.03 -9.21 16.41
C GLY A 108 4.91 -10.05 17.03
N ALA A 109 4.89 -10.15 18.36
CA ALA A 109 3.89 -10.94 19.09
C ALA A 109 2.53 -10.23 19.16
N HIS A 110 2.53 -8.90 19.06
CA HIS A 110 1.32 -8.09 19.14
C HIS A 110 1.25 -7.11 17.96
N THR A 111 1.82 -7.50 16.82
CA THR A 111 1.69 -6.76 15.56
C THR A 111 0.22 -6.47 15.30
N GLY A 112 -0.08 -5.23 14.94
CA GLY A 112 -1.45 -4.81 14.69
C GLY A 112 -1.95 -5.30 13.33
N SER A 113 -2.62 -4.40 12.60
CA SER A 113 -3.27 -4.75 11.34
C SER A 113 -2.84 -3.82 10.20
N LEU A 114 -2.70 -4.37 9.00
CA LEU A 114 -2.58 -3.63 7.76
C LEU A 114 -3.87 -3.84 6.96
N ILE A 115 -4.63 -2.77 6.75
CA ILE A 115 -5.87 -2.80 5.98
C ILE A 115 -5.68 -1.96 4.73
N VAL A 116 -6.06 -2.51 3.58
CA VAL A 116 -6.03 -1.79 2.30
C VAL A 116 -7.45 -1.54 1.85
N TYR A 117 -7.78 -0.28 1.57
CA TYR A 117 -9.07 0.14 1.08
C TYR A 117 -8.98 0.66 -0.35
N GLN A 118 -10.06 0.46 -1.10
CA GLN A 118 -10.38 1.26 -2.27
C GLN A 118 -11.42 2.29 -1.84
N ARG A 119 -11.13 3.58 -2.00
CA ARG A 119 -12.02 4.67 -1.65
C ARG A 119 -12.48 5.41 -2.91
N THR A 120 -13.77 5.49 -3.15
CA THR A 120 -14.32 6.29 -4.27
C THR A 120 -14.25 7.78 -3.95
N MET A 121 -14.37 8.66 -4.97
CA MET A 121 -14.41 10.11 -4.72
C MET A 121 -15.69 10.56 -3.98
N SER A 122 -16.72 9.74 -3.94
CA SER A 122 -17.89 9.89 -3.07
C SER A 122 -17.67 9.36 -1.64
N GLU A 123 -16.42 9.11 -1.24
CA GLU A 123 -16.00 8.65 0.10
C GLU A 123 -16.52 7.26 0.51
N ASN A 124 -16.88 6.41 -0.46
CA ASN A 124 -17.23 5.02 -0.17
C ASN A 124 -15.95 4.17 -0.07
N GLU A 125 -15.69 3.60 1.11
CA GLU A 125 -14.53 2.71 1.34
C GLU A 125 -14.92 1.23 1.23
N LYS A 126 -14.20 0.49 0.38
CA LYS A 126 -14.26 -0.97 0.27
C LYS A 126 -12.95 -1.59 0.72
N ILE A 127 -13.02 -2.53 1.66
CA ILE A 127 -11.84 -3.29 2.08
C ILE A 127 -11.42 -4.24 0.95
N LEU A 128 -10.15 -4.14 0.53
CA LEU A 128 -9.51 -5.06 -0.40
C LEU A 128 -8.79 -6.21 0.32
N VAL A 129 -8.14 -5.90 1.44
CA VAL A 129 -7.52 -6.90 2.32
C VAL A 129 -7.40 -6.38 3.75
N ASN A 130 -7.47 -7.28 4.72
CA ASN A 130 -7.15 -7.04 6.12
C ASN A 130 -6.16 -8.11 6.60
N LEU A 131 -4.90 -7.71 6.83
CA LEU A 131 -3.84 -8.56 7.36
C LEU A 131 -3.65 -8.24 8.83
N THR A 132 -3.65 -9.25 9.70
CA THR A 132 -3.57 -9.05 11.16
C THR A 132 -2.48 -9.90 11.78
N GLY A 133 -1.81 -9.38 12.82
CA GLY A 133 -0.81 -10.13 13.56
C GLY A 133 0.46 -10.46 12.75
N LYS A 134 1.19 -11.47 13.22
CA LYS A 134 2.46 -11.91 12.62
C LYS A 134 2.25 -12.58 11.27
N GLN A 135 2.94 -12.08 10.23
CA GLN A 135 2.91 -12.63 8.86
C GLN A 135 4.26 -13.25 8.44
N GLY A 136 5.32 -13.05 9.23
CA GLY A 136 6.66 -13.60 8.97
C GLY A 136 7.74 -12.55 9.20
N ASN A 137 8.98 -12.98 9.42
CA ASN A 137 10.12 -12.06 9.55
C ASN A 137 10.88 -11.91 8.23
N PHE A 138 10.15 -11.61 7.16
CA PHE A 138 10.66 -11.40 5.81
C PHE A 138 9.66 -10.56 5.03
N TRP A 139 10.13 -9.87 3.98
CA TRP A 139 9.26 -9.14 3.07
C TRP A 139 8.30 -10.09 2.35
N GLN A 140 7.02 -9.74 2.37
CA GLN A 140 5.93 -10.49 1.76
C GLN A 140 5.34 -9.68 0.62
N ARG A 141 5.05 -10.34 -0.51
CA ARG A 141 4.43 -9.70 -1.68
C ARG A 141 2.92 -9.86 -1.64
N LYS A 142 2.16 -8.79 -1.90
CA LYS A 142 0.71 -8.84 -2.08
C LYS A 142 0.31 -8.21 -3.42
N ALA A 143 -0.60 -8.86 -4.13
CA ALA A 143 -1.26 -8.32 -5.32
C ALA A 143 -2.77 -8.32 -5.08
N LEU A 144 -3.45 -7.22 -5.40
CA LEU A 144 -4.88 -7.04 -5.22
C LEU A 144 -5.48 -6.45 -6.50
N ASN A 145 -6.65 -6.97 -6.88
CA ASN A 145 -7.43 -6.44 -7.99
C ASN A 145 -8.22 -5.22 -7.50
N LEU A 146 -8.10 -4.11 -8.22
CA LEU A 146 -8.86 -2.89 -7.98
C LEU A 146 -10.13 -2.98 -8.83
N VAL A 147 -11.20 -3.46 -8.20
CA VAL A 147 -12.49 -3.64 -8.88
C VAL A 147 -13.27 -2.33 -8.76
N GLY A 148 -13.48 -1.66 -9.88
CA GLY A 148 -14.29 -0.43 -9.93
C GLY A 148 -15.76 -0.70 -9.59
N ASP A 149 -16.37 0.24 -8.87
CA ASP A 149 -17.82 0.36 -8.72
C ASP A 149 -18.34 1.31 -9.81
N GLY A 150 -18.30 0.85 -11.06
CA GLY A 150 -18.62 1.67 -12.24
C GLY A 150 -17.44 2.51 -12.78
N ASP A 151 -17.76 3.72 -13.24
CA ASP A 151 -16.84 4.67 -13.90
C ASP A 151 -16.29 5.74 -12.94
N GLU A 152 -16.52 5.58 -11.63
CA GLU A 152 -16.08 6.55 -10.63
C GLU A 152 -14.57 6.46 -10.40
N ASP A 153 -13.92 7.63 -10.36
CA ASP A 153 -12.51 7.74 -10.00
C ASP A 153 -12.33 7.34 -8.51
N PHE A 154 -11.16 6.84 -8.15
CA PHE A 154 -10.94 6.29 -6.80
C PHE A 154 -9.49 6.44 -6.34
N GLN A 155 -9.24 6.17 -5.06
CA GLN A 155 -7.92 6.11 -4.45
C GLN A 155 -7.73 4.77 -3.74
N VAL A 156 -6.47 4.40 -3.52
CA VAL A 156 -6.10 3.28 -2.66
C VAL A 156 -5.54 3.83 -1.35
N ILE A 157 -5.97 3.28 -0.22
CA ILE A 157 -5.55 3.69 1.12
C ILE A 157 -4.89 2.51 1.82
N PHE A 158 -3.72 2.73 2.40
CA PHE A 158 -3.09 1.81 3.33
C PHE A 158 -3.26 2.33 4.76
N GLU A 159 -4.02 1.61 5.57
CA GLU A 159 -4.26 1.88 6.98
C GLU A 159 -3.46 0.91 7.85
N GLY A 160 -2.52 1.44 8.62
CA GLY A 160 -1.80 0.73 9.67
C GLY A 160 -2.49 0.93 11.01
N VAL A 161 -2.90 -0.15 11.66
CA VAL A 161 -3.53 -0.13 12.99
C VAL A 161 -2.53 -0.62 14.03
N VAL A 162 -2.31 0.15 15.09
CA VAL A 162 -1.39 -0.20 16.18
C VAL A 162 -1.94 -1.36 17.01
N GLY A 163 -1.10 -2.37 17.23
CA GLY A 163 -1.40 -3.52 18.08
C GLY A 163 -1.14 -3.28 19.57
N LYS A 164 -1.09 -4.34 20.38
CA LYS A 164 -1.04 -4.24 21.85
C LYS A 164 0.37 -4.09 22.44
N GLY A 165 1.42 -4.39 21.67
CA GLY A 165 2.77 -4.59 22.20
C GLY A 165 3.74 -3.49 21.77
N PRO A 166 4.70 -3.11 22.64
CA PRO A 166 5.74 -2.19 22.27
C PRO A 166 6.69 -2.83 21.25
N LYS A 167 7.24 -2.01 20.35
CA LYS A 167 8.26 -2.38 19.34
C LYS A 167 7.76 -3.20 18.15
N ASP A 168 6.48 -3.49 18.02
CA ASP A 168 5.96 -4.13 16.81
C ASP A 168 5.91 -3.12 15.65
N SER A 169 6.20 -3.57 14.44
CA SER A 169 6.23 -2.70 13.25
C SER A 169 5.50 -3.33 12.09
N ILE A 170 4.79 -2.48 11.34
CA ILE A 170 4.30 -2.78 10.01
C ILE A 170 5.11 -1.90 9.07
N ALA A 171 5.76 -2.50 8.09
CA ALA A 171 6.48 -1.79 7.05
C ALA A 171 5.86 -2.05 5.68
N LEU A 172 5.93 -1.06 4.81
CA LEU A 172 5.50 -1.10 3.41
C LEU A 172 6.64 -0.62 2.53
N ASP A 173 6.77 -1.25 1.38
CA ASP A 173 7.76 -0.90 0.38
C ASP A 173 7.25 -1.27 -1.03
N ASP A 174 7.88 -0.72 -2.06
CA ASP A 174 7.70 -1.09 -3.46
C ASP A 174 6.23 -1.12 -3.94
N ILE A 175 5.50 -0.03 -3.69
CA ILE A 175 4.09 0.09 -4.07
C ILE A 175 3.96 0.39 -5.57
N THR A 176 3.31 -0.52 -6.27
CA THR A 176 3.12 -0.48 -7.72
C THR A 176 1.65 -0.53 -8.07
N LEU A 177 1.18 0.50 -8.74
CA LEU A 177 -0.12 0.55 -9.39
C LEU A 177 0.07 0.24 -10.87
N SER A 178 -0.61 -0.77 -11.38
CA SER A 178 -0.62 -1.12 -12.81
C SER A 178 -2.04 -1.10 -13.35
N ARG A 179 -2.16 -0.79 -14.64
CA ARG A 179 -3.40 -0.93 -15.39
C ARG A 179 -3.17 -1.99 -16.45
N GLU A 180 -3.88 -3.09 -16.37
CA GLU A 180 -3.86 -4.12 -17.40
C GLU A 180 -5.05 -3.95 -18.35
N CYS A 181 -4.73 -3.95 -19.64
CA CYS A 181 -5.59 -3.99 -20.80
C CYS A 181 -4.97 -4.99 -21.78
#